data_AF-A0A5N6MDF3-F1
#
_entry.id   AF-A0A5N6MDF3-F1
#
_cell.length_a   1.000
_cell.length_b   1.000
_cell.length_c   1.000
_cell.angle_alpha   90.00
_cell.angle_beta   90.00
_cell.angle_gamma   90.00
#
_symmetry.space_group_name_H-M   'P 1'
#
loop_
_entity.id
_entity.type
_entity.pdbx_description
1 polymer ?
#
loop_
_entity_poly.entity_id
_entity_poly.type
_entity_poly.pdbx_seq_one_letter_code
_entity_poly.pdbx_strand_id
1 'polypeptide(L)'
;MEDMMRWLVEQQIATSGISFPVFLRKRHDHDPHDHSGSMEAHLCNNRRSNVVLLLLIVSFAATLSPSSASPVGLTVAAGEKVELTLYYEALCPYCENFIINYLYKIFDNGLISIVDLKLSPYGNAKIRSNGTIVCQHGEWECVLNTVEACAIHAWPVVSDHFPFIYCVESLTYEEKYDEWETCFEKLNLDPKPVTDCITSGFGHELELQYADEINALKPPHTYVPWVVVDGQPLYDDYTDFVSFICKAYKGSNVPQACLGLSLSTTIPNFRGKPSNHVCYKEDDTARSRSKSKSKSTFLKVASETAAAWMHHISMAESM
;
A
#
# COMPACT_ATOMS: atom_id res chain seq x y z
N MET A 1 -13.42 7.50 -3.60
CA MET A 1 -13.59 6.70 -2.37
C MET A 1 -14.62 5.59 -2.57
N GLU A 2 -15.89 5.88 -2.91
CA GLU A 2 -16.94 4.85 -3.03
C GLU A 2 -16.62 3.71 -3.99
N ASP A 3 -16.11 3.97 -5.20
CA ASP A 3 -15.87 2.91 -6.19
C ASP A 3 -14.69 1.99 -5.82
N MET A 4 -13.58 2.55 -5.35
CA MET A 4 -12.43 1.77 -4.83
C MET A 4 -12.80 1.02 -3.55
N MET A 5 -13.51 1.67 -2.63
CA MET A 5 -13.99 1.03 -1.40
C MET A 5 -14.95 -0.11 -1.69
N ARG A 6 -15.83 0.06 -2.68
CA ARG A 6 -16.75 -0.99 -3.14
C ARG A 6 -15.97 -2.15 -3.76
N TRP A 7 -14.96 -1.89 -4.58
CA TRP A 7 -14.10 -2.92 -5.15
C TRP A 7 -13.26 -3.66 -4.10
N LEU A 8 -12.68 -2.95 -3.13
CA LEU A 8 -11.88 -3.52 -2.05
C LEU A 8 -12.73 -4.36 -1.08
N VAL A 9 -13.94 -3.89 -0.77
CA VAL A 9 -14.91 -4.69 -0.01
C VAL A 9 -15.32 -5.94 -0.80
N GLU A 10 -15.54 -5.84 -2.10
CA GLU A 10 -15.83 -6.98 -2.98
C GLU A 10 -14.65 -7.99 -3.05
N GLN A 11 -13.39 -7.51 -3.05
CA GLN A 11 -12.18 -8.34 -3.00
C GLN A 11 -12.00 -9.02 -1.63
N GLN A 12 -12.19 -8.30 -0.52
CA GLN A 12 -12.11 -8.86 0.84
C GLN A 12 -13.17 -9.94 1.07
N ILE A 13 -14.36 -9.78 0.46
CA ILE A 13 -15.41 -10.81 0.46
C ILE A 13 -15.00 -12.02 -0.40
N ALA A 14 -14.33 -11.80 -1.53
CA ALA A 14 -13.87 -12.88 -2.40
C ALA A 14 -12.72 -13.72 -1.79
N THR A 15 -11.82 -13.09 -1.01
CA THR A 15 -10.69 -13.76 -0.35
C THR A 15 -11.08 -14.45 0.96
N SER A 16 -12.12 -13.98 1.66
CA SER A 16 -12.59 -14.56 2.93
C SER A 16 -13.46 -15.82 2.77
N GLY A 17 -13.89 -16.17 1.54
CA GLY A 17 -14.66 -17.40 1.28
C GLY A 17 -16.02 -17.46 1.97
N ILE A 18 -16.53 -16.34 2.49
CA ILE A 18 -17.79 -16.28 3.22
C ILE A 18 -18.94 -16.22 2.21
N SER A 19 -19.45 -17.40 1.85
CA SER A 19 -20.75 -17.51 1.16
C SER A 19 -21.86 -17.20 2.16
N PHE A 20 -22.48 -16.03 2.07
CA PHE A 20 -23.71 -15.75 2.81
C PHE A 20 -24.89 -16.46 2.12
N PRO A 21 -25.59 -17.39 2.80
CA PRO A 21 -26.84 -17.90 2.29
C PRO A 21 -27.88 -16.78 2.32
N VAL A 22 -28.56 -16.57 1.20
CA VAL A 22 -29.77 -15.75 1.12
C VAL A 22 -30.82 -16.35 2.05
N PHE A 23 -30.97 -15.77 3.24
CA PHE A 23 -32.02 -16.17 4.19
C PHE A 23 -33.37 -15.60 3.73
N LEU A 24 -34.13 -16.42 2.98
CA LEU A 24 -35.57 -16.25 2.87
C LEU A 24 -36.23 -16.70 4.17
N ARG A 25 -36.73 -15.70 4.91
CA ARG A 25 -37.56 -15.85 6.11
C ARG A 25 -38.85 -16.63 5.80
N LYS A 26 -39.06 -17.78 6.47
CA LYS A 26 -40.42 -18.30 6.73
C LYS A 26 -40.52 -19.10 8.05
N ARG A 27 -41.51 -18.62 8.83
CA ARG A 27 -42.25 -19.10 10.00
C ARG A 27 -42.01 -20.49 10.61
N HIS A 28 -41.97 -20.44 11.95
CA HIS A 28 -42.30 -21.45 12.97
C HIS A 28 -43.41 -22.45 12.61
N ASP A 29 -43.24 -23.71 13.03
CA ASP A 29 -44.15 -24.38 13.97
C ASP A 29 -43.53 -25.62 14.67
N HIS A 30 -43.84 -25.70 15.97
CA HIS A 30 -43.90 -26.78 16.98
C HIS A 30 -42.90 -27.96 17.17
N ASP A 31 -42.49 -28.06 18.45
CA ASP A 31 -41.88 -29.11 19.33
C ASP A 31 -42.81 -30.34 19.59
N PRO A 32 -42.56 -31.34 20.50
CA PRO A 32 -41.34 -31.75 21.26
C PRO A 32 -41.10 -33.29 21.42
N HIS A 33 -40.03 -33.63 22.17
CA HIS A 33 -39.75 -34.82 23.03
C HIS A 33 -38.55 -35.69 22.59
N ASP A 34 -37.73 -36.29 23.44
CA ASP A 34 -37.28 -36.15 24.84
C ASP A 34 -36.14 -37.20 24.98
N HIS A 35 -35.08 -36.86 25.72
CA HIS A 35 -34.34 -37.71 26.68
C HIS A 35 -32.82 -37.49 26.71
N SER A 36 -32.39 -36.80 27.78
CA SER A 36 -31.52 -37.32 28.85
C SER A 36 -30.38 -38.28 28.46
N GLY A 37 -29.13 -37.84 28.69
CA GLY A 37 -27.98 -38.74 28.81
C GLY A 37 -26.64 -38.02 28.97
N SER A 38 -26.31 -37.63 30.21
CA SER A 38 -24.98 -37.18 30.64
C SER A 38 -23.97 -38.33 30.66
N MET A 39 -22.70 -38.06 30.31
CA MET A 39 -21.51 -38.21 31.17
C MET A 39 -20.22 -38.22 30.33
N GLU A 40 -19.27 -37.36 30.73
CA GLU A 40 -17.90 -37.32 30.24
C GLU A 40 -16.95 -38.23 31.04
N ALA A 41 -15.87 -38.60 30.34
CA ALA A 41 -14.49 -38.82 30.75
C ALA A 41 -14.13 -39.93 31.76
N HIS A 42 -13.17 -40.78 31.37
CA HIS A 42 -12.00 -41.09 32.21
C HIS A 42 -10.79 -41.56 31.39
N LEU A 43 -9.63 -41.04 31.82
CA LEU A 43 -8.26 -41.32 31.39
C LEU A 43 -7.84 -42.79 31.54
N CYS A 44 -6.92 -43.24 30.68
CA CYS A 44 -5.97 -44.28 31.08
C CYS A 44 -4.57 -44.00 30.51
N ASN A 45 -3.67 -43.62 31.42
CA ASN A 45 -2.23 -43.59 31.25
C ASN A 45 -1.70 -45.00 31.55
N ASN A 46 -0.83 -45.58 30.72
CA ASN A 46 0.04 -46.65 31.20
C ASN A 46 1.46 -46.54 30.65
N ARG A 47 2.36 -46.72 31.59
CA ARG A 47 3.80 -46.56 31.58
C ARG A 47 4.43 -47.91 31.24
N ARG A 48 5.51 -47.94 30.47
CA ARG A 48 6.81 -48.54 30.86
C ARG A 48 7.78 -48.64 29.69
N SER A 49 8.94 -48.04 29.93
CA SER A 49 10.20 -48.19 29.21
C SER A 49 10.59 -49.64 28.99
N ASN A 50 11.22 -49.93 27.85
CA ASN A 50 12.23 -50.97 27.74
C ASN A 50 13.29 -50.51 26.73
N VAL A 51 14.50 -50.33 27.24
CA VAL A 51 15.74 -50.19 26.47
C VAL A 51 16.20 -51.61 26.12
N VAL A 52 16.30 -51.95 24.84
CA VAL A 52 17.11 -53.06 24.36
C VAL A 52 17.82 -52.63 23.08
N LEU A 53 19.12 -52.40 23.23
CA LEU A 53 20.13 -52.23 22.19
C LEU A 53 20.46 -53.61 21.60
N LEU A 54 20.36 -53.80 20.28
CA LEU A 54 21.02 -54.90 19.55
C LEU A 54 21.20 -54.57 18.07
N LEU A 55 22.27 -55.13 17.51
CA LEU A 55 23.11 -54.66 16.42
C LEU A 55 22.65 -55.04 14.99
N LEU A 56 23.01 -54.16 14.05
CA LEU A 56 23.32 -54.31 12.62
C LEU A 56 23.09 -55.68 11.92
N ILE A 57 22.22 -55.69 10.91
CA ILE A 57 22.35 -56.55 9.72
C ILE A 57 22.15 -55.70 8.47
N VAL A 58 23.21 -55.59 7.67
CA VAL A 58 23.20 -55.00 6.33
C VAL A 58 22.58 -56.00 5.37
N SER A 59 21.42 -55.67 4.81
CA SER A 59 20.81 -56.41 3.69
C SER A 59 20.71 -55.47 2.51
N PHE A 60 21.67 -55.57 1.61
CA PHE A 60 21.71 -54.87 0.33
C PHE A 60 20.72 -55.56 -0.62
N ALA A 61 19.46 -55.12 -0.63
CA ALA A 61 18.48 -55.51 -1.64
C ALA A 61 18.36 -54.37 -2.65
N ALA A 62 18.94 -54.56 -3.83
CA ALA A 62 18.75 -53.68 -4.97
C ALA A 62 17.30 -53.78 -5.47
N THR A 63 16.44 -52.86 -5.04
CA THR A 63 15.11 -52.69 -5.61
C THR A 63 15.21 -51.76 -6.81
N LEU A 64 15.04 -52.32 -8.01
CA LEU A 64 14.77 -51.54 -9.23
C LEU A 64 13.37 -50.93 -9.08
N SER A 65 13.30 -49.65 -8.73
CA SER A 65 12.06 -48.88 -8.79
C SER A 65 11.73 -48.59 -10.27
N PRO A 66 10.50 -48.87 -10.74
CA PRO A 66 10.07 -48.36 -12.03
C PRO A 66 9.96 -46.84 -11.94
N SER A 67 10.68 -46.13 -12.82
CA SER A 67 10.58 -44.69 -12.97
C SER A 67 9.16 -44.33 -13.41
N SER A 68 8.33 -43.92 -12.46
CA SER A 68 7.08 -43.22 -12.74
C SER A 68 7.43 -41.90 -13.42
N ALA A 69 7.32 -41.86 -14.74
CA ALA A 69 7.31 -40.59 -15.46
C ALA A 69 6.06 -39.82 -15.03
N SER A 70 6.24 -38.84 -14.14
CA SER A 70 5.20 -37.86 -13.86
C SER A 70 4.81 -37.18 -15.17
N PRO A 71 3.52 -36.96 -15.44
CA PRO A 71 3.14 -36.11 -16.56
C PRO A 71 3.80 -34.75 -16.33
N VAL A 72 4.59 -34.30 -17.31
CA VAL A 72 5.04 -32.91 -17.39
C VAL A 72 3.76 -32.09 -17.52
N GLY A 73 3.21 -31.69 -16.38
CA GLY A 73 2.25 -30.62 -16.32
C GLY A 73 2.93 -29.45 -16.99
N LEU A 74 2.37 -29.02 -18.11
CA LEU A 74 2.75 -27.77 -18.75
C LEU A 74 2.38 -26.67 -17.75
N THR A 75 3.28 -26.39 -16.80
CA THR A 75 3.25 -25.15 -16.06
C THR A 75 3.47 -24.08 -17.12
N VAL A 76 2.37 -23.48 -17.59
CA VAL A 76 2.45 -22.16 -18.20
C VAL A 76 3.20 -21.35 -17.16
N ALA A 77 4.46 -21.02 -17.45
CA ALA A 77 5.23 -20.16 -16.58
C ALA A 77 4.37 -18.89 -16.46
N ALA A 78 3.76 -18.70 -15.28
CA ALA A 78 3.15 -17.44 -14.95
C ALA A 78 4.26 -16.42 -15.18
N GLY A 79 4.09 -15.54 -16.15
CA GLY A 79 5.10 -14.54 -16.47
C GLY A 79 5.48 -13.82 -15.19
N GLU A 80 6.78 -13.65 -14.96
CA GLU A 80 7.28 -12.89 -13.83
C GLU A 80 6.60 -11.51 -13.82
N LYS A 81 6.04 -11.14 -12.66
CA LYS A 81 5.41 -9.83 -12.48
C LYS A 81 6.47 -8.74 -12.68
N VAL A 82 6.04 -7.60 -13.20
CA VAL A 82 6.89 -6.41 -13.31
C VAL A 82 6.98 -5.75 -11.94
N GLU A 83 8.19 -5.57 -11.43
CA GLU A 83 8.42 -4.80 -10.21
C GLU A 83 8.10 -3.31 -10.48
N LEU A 84 7.27 -2.73 -9.62
CA LEU A 84 6.98 -1.31 -9.54
C LEU A 84 7.28 -0.87 -8.11
N THR A 85 8.25 0.02 -7.94
CA THR A 85 8.55 0.61 -6.62
C THR A 85 8.27 2.11 -6.64
N LEU A 86 7.53 2.58 -5.64
CA LEU A 86 7.31 4.00 -5.37
C LEU A 86 8.05 4.39 -4.08
N TYR A 87 8.99 5.33 -4.19
CA TYR A 87 9.60 6.01 -3.04
C TYR A 87 8.96 7.40 -2.90
N TYR A 88 8.44 7.71 -1.71
CA TYR A 88 7.57 8.87 -1.50
C TYR A 88 7.63 9.40 -0.05
N GLU A 89 6.98 10.55 0.17
CA GLU A 89 6.79 11.18 1.48
C GLU A 89 5.31 11.51 1.66
N ALA A 90 4.76 11.26 2.85
CA ALA A 90 3.33 11.34 3.11
C ALA A 90 2.72 12.75 3.00
N LEU A 91 3.53 13.81 3.13
CA LEU A 91 3.09 15.21 3.00
C LEU A 91 3.65 15.91 1.74
N CYS A 92 4.18 15.15 0.78
CA CYS A 92 4.63 15.71 -0.48
C CYS A 92 3.44 15.81 -1.46
N PRO A 93 3.04 17.02 -1.92
CA PRO A 93 1.87 17.18 -2.79
C PRO A 93 1.92 16.38 -4.10
N TYR A 94 3.12 16.13 -4.63
CA TYR A 94 3.29 15.31 -5.84
C TYR A 94 3.15 13.81 -5.56
N CYS A 95 3.56 13.36 -4.37
CA CYS A 95 3.41 11.98 -3.90
C CYS A 95 1.94 11.65 -3.65
N GLU A 96 1.27 12.50 -2.86
CA GLU A 96 -0.16 12.41 -2.56
C GLU A 96 -0.98 12.30 -3.86
N ASN A 97 -0.78 13.26 -4.77
CA ASN A 97 -1.44 13.28 -6.07
C ASN A 97 -1.13 12.03 -6.89
N PHE A 98 0.12 11.56 -6.90
CA PHE A 98 0.47 10.34 -7.63
C PHE A 98 -0.28 9.12 -7.07
N ILE A 99 -0.31 8.94 -5.74
CA ILE A 99 -0.98 7.81 -5.09
C ILE A 99 -2.49 7.84 -5.38
N ILE A 100 -3.15 8.97 -5.12
CA ILE A 100 -4.61 9.05 -5.15
C ILE A 100 -5.19 9.26 -6.55
N ASN A 101 -4.43 9.80 -7.52
CA ASN A 101 -4.93 10.10 -8.86
C ASN A 101 -4.33 9.23 -9.98
N TYR A 102 -3.21 8.55 -9.74
CA TYR A 102 -2.49 7.77 -10.76
C TYR A 102 -2.30 6.32 -10.35
N LEU A 103 -1.61 6.06 -9.24
CA LEU A 103 -1.22 4.72 -8.82
C LEU A 103 -2.42 3.82 -8.51
N TYR A 104 -3.43 4.33 -7.79
CA TYR A 104 -4.61 3.53 -7.42
C TYR A 104 -5.30 2.86 -8.63
N LYS A 105 -5.18 3.44 -9.83
CA LYS A 105 -5.83 2.90 -11.04
C LYS A 105 -5.35 1.50 -11.40
N ILE A 106 -4.18 1.05 -10.92
CA ILE A 106 -3.68 -0.31 -11.19
C ILE A 106 -4.61 -1.39 -10.65
N PHE A 107 -5.39 -1.09 -9.62
CA PHE A 107 -6.34 -2.00 -9.01
C PHE A 107 -7.61 -2.15 -9.86
N ASP A 108 -8.02 -1.08 -10.55
CA ASP A 108 -9.26 -1.06 -11.35
C ASP A 108 -9.06 -1.53 -12.80
N ASN A 109 -7.86 -1.34 -13.37
CA ASN A 109 -7.61 -1.56 -14.80
C ASN A 109 -6.92 -2.91 -15.12
N GLY A 110 -6.79 -3.78 -14.12
CA GLY A 110 -6.21 -5.11 -14.23
C GLY A 110 -4.68 -5.17 -14.21
N LEU A 111 -3.96 -4.03 -14.14
CA LEU A 111 -2.49 -4.02 -14.05
C LEU A 111 -1.97 -4.72 -12.80
N ILE A 112 -2.68 -4.67 -11.68
CA ILE A 112 -2.25 -5.33 -10.43
C ILE A 112 -1.98 -6.83 -10.59
N SER A 113 -2.61 -7.48 -11.58
CA SER A 113 -2.38 -8.91 -11.88
C SER A 113 -0.96 -9.21 -12.40
N ILE A 114 -0.29 -8.22 -12.98
CA ILE A 114 1.04 -8.35 -13.59
C ILE A 114 2.10 -7.51 -12.89
N VAL A 115 1.74 -6.80 -11.83
CA VAL A 115 2.64 -5.91 -11.06
C VAL A 115 2.95 -6.52 -9.70
N ASP A 116 4.21 -6.37 -9.29
CA ASP A 116 4.66 -6.49 -7.91
C ASP A 116 4.91 -5.06 -7.38
N LEU A 117 3.93 -4.49 -6.68
CA LEU A 117 3.97 -3.11 -6.20
C LEU A 117 4.65 -3.07 -4.81
N LYS A 118 5.68 -2.23 -4.70
CA LYS A 118 6.40 -1.91 -3.46
C LYS A 118 6.26 -0.41 -3.15
N LEU A 119 6.06 -0.11 -1.87
CA LEU A 119 5.89 1.23 -1.34
C LEU A 119 6.99 1.49 -0.30
N SER A 120 7.62 2.65 -0.40
CA SER A 120 8.69 3.10 0.50
C SER A 120 8.39 4.52 0.99
N PRO A 121 7.68 4.67 2.13
CA PRO A 121 7.40 5.96 2.76
C PRO A 121 8.62 6.43 3.55
N TYR A 122 9.42 7.31 2.96
CA TYR A 122 10.58 7.94 3.62
C TYR A 122 11.08 9.14 2.79
N GLY A 123 11.27 8.90 1.48
CA GLY A 123 11.66 9.89 0.48
C GLY A 123 12.92 10.69 0.84
N ASN A 124 12.80 12.01 0.94
CA ASN A 124 13.91 12.91 1.23
C ASN A 124 14.16 13.14 2.73
N ALA A 125 13.54 12.33 3.61
CA ALA A 125 13.86 12.37 5.03
C ALA A 125 15.36 12.11 5.28
N LYS A 126 15.87 12.61 6.41
CA LYS A 126 17.30 12.52 6.76
C LYS A 126 17.49 12.08 8.19
N ILE A 127 18.45 11.17 8.39
CA ILE A 127 18.90 10.78 9.72
C ILE A 127 19.98 11.75 10.20
N ARG A 128 19.76 12.38 11.36
CA ARG A 128 20.76 13.19 12.05
C ARG A 128 21.78 12.31 12.78
N SER A 129 22.89 12.90 13.20
CA SER A 129 23.95 12.20 13.95
C SER A 129 23.49 11.57 15.27
N ASN A 130 22.40 12.04 15.85
CA ASN A 130 21.78 11.49 17.06
C ASN A 130 20.73 10.41 16.77
N GLY A 131 20.58 9.96 15.52
CA GLY A 131 19.59 8.96 15.09
C GLY A 131 18.20 9.53 14.80
N THR A 132 17.95 10.82 15.06
CA THR A 132 16.63 11.42 14.79
C THR A 132 16.39 11.56 13.28
N ILE A 133 15.23 11.10 12.82
CA ILE A 133 14.76 11.31 11.46
C ILE A 133 14.12 12.69 11.34
N VAL A 134 14.42 13.40 10.26
CA VAL A 134 13.90 14.74 9.97
C VAL A 134 13.35 14.75 8.55
N CYS A 135 12.09 15.12 8.43
CA CYS A 135 11.36 15.15 7.17
C CYS A 135 11.22 16.59 6.66
N GLN A 136 10.99 16.77 5.36
CA GLN A 136 11.00 18.09 4.71
C GLN A 136 9.78 18.93 5.10
N HIS A 137 8.64 18.30 5.30
CA HIS A 137 7.36 18.93 5.59
C HIS A 137 7.01 18.92 7.10
N GLY A 138 8.00 18.62 7.96
CA GLY A 138 7.87 18.72 9.41
C GLY A 138 7.59 17.40 10.11
N GLU A 139 7.21 17.48 11.38
CA GLU A 139 7.06 16.30 12.25
C GLU A 139 5.90 15.40 11.82
N TRP A 140 4.79 15.97 11.35
CA TRP A 140 3.65 15.20 10.87
C TRP A 140 3.98 14.31 9.67
N GLU A 141 4.88 14.75 8.78
CA GLU A 141 5.37 13.89 7.71
C GLU A 141 6.12 12.68 8.25
N CYS A 142 7.00 12.87 9.24
CA CYS A 142 7.71 11.75 9.85
C CYS A 142 6.76 10.79 10.57
N VAL A 143 5.74 11.32 11.26
CA VAL A 143 4.69 10.52 11.90
C VAL A 143 3.96 9.69 10.85
N LEU A 144 3.53 10.30 9.76
CA LEU A 144 2.76 9.61 8.72
C LEU A 144 3.60 8.63 7.90
N ASN A 145 4.86 8.94 7.60
CA ASN A 145 5.78 7.96 7.01
C ASN A 145 5.88 6.70 7.91
N THR A 146 6.02 6.91 9.23
CA THR A 146 6.05 5.81 10.21
C THR A 146 4.73 5.04 10.25
N VAL A 147 3.59 5.73 10.20
CA VAL A 147 2.24 5.12 10.16
C VAL A 147 2.10 4.21 8.94
N GLU A 148 2.52 4.68 7.78
CA GLU A 148 2.41 3.93 6.53
C GLU A 148 3.42 2.79 6.45
N ALA A 149 4.65 2.98 6.94
CA ALA A 149 5.63 1.91 7.13
C ALA A 149 5.07 0.79 8.02
N CYS A 150 4.45 1.16 9.14
CA CYS A 150 3.80 0.20 10.04
C CYS A 150 2.59 -0.49 9.40
N ALA A 151 1.80 0.21 8.56
CA ALA A 151 0.70 -0.40 7.81
C ALA A 151 1.20 -1.45 6.80
N ILE A 152 2.27 -1.15 6.06
CA ILE A 152 2.91 -2.09 5.13
C ILE A 152 3.42 -3.33 5.88
N HIS A 153 4.03 -3.13 7.05
CA HIS A 153 4.50 -4.23 7.89
C HIS A 153 3.35 -5.09 8.45
N ALA A 154 2.31 -4.44 8.99
CA ALA A 154 1.16 -5.10 9.59
C ALA A 154 0.37 -5.94 8.58
N TRP A 155 0.25 -5.45 7.34
CA TRP A 155 -0.53 -6.07 6.28
C TRP A 155 0.34 -6.24 5.02
N PRO A 156 1.20 -7.27 4.96
CA PRO A 156 2.22 -7.39 3.90
C PRO A 156 1.65 -7.64 2.49
N VAL A 157 0.36 -7.99 2.36
CA VAL A 157 -0.29 -8.10 1.07
C VAL A 157 -0.73 -6.71 0.61
N VAL A 158 -0.33 -6.31 -0.61
CA VAL A 158 -0.60 -4.95 -1.12
C VAL A 158 -2.08 -4.57 -1.19
N SER A 159 -2.96 -5.54 -1.43
CA SER A 159 -4.41 -5.31 -1.40
C SER A 159 -4.94 -4.91 -0.03
N ASP A 160 -4.18 -5.20 1.02
CA ASP A 160 -4.63 -5.06 2.40
C ASP A 160 -4.10 -3.74 3.01
N HIS A 161 -2.84 -3.36 2.75
CA HIS A 161 -2.29 -2.08 3.24
C HIS A 161 -2.57 -0.88 2.32
N PHE A 162 -2.62 -1.06 0.99
CA PHE A 162 -2.80 0.06 0.06
C PHE A 162 -4.09 0.87 0.32
N PRO A 163 -5.23 0.26 0.67
CA PRO A 163 -6.44 1.02 1.01
C PRO A 163 -6.24 1.99 2.17
N PHE A 164 -5.49 1.57 3.18
CA PHE A 164 -5.16 2.40 4.33
C PHE A 164 -4.26 3.57 3.92
N ILE A 165 -3.18 3.29 3.19
CA ILE A 165 -2.27 4.32 2.65
C ILE A 165 -3.03 5.30 1.75
N TYR A 166 -3.85 4.82 0.81
CA TYR A 166 -4.68 5.68 -0.03
C TYR A 166 -5.59 6.60 0.81
N CYS A 167 -6.17 6.08 1.90
CA CYS A 167 -7.02 6.88 2.79
C CYS A 167 -6.21 7.97 3.52
N VAL A 168 -5.04 7.63 4.06
CA VAL A 168 -4.13 8.58 4.69
C VAL A 168 -3.71 9.66 3.68
N GLU A 169 -3.24 9.26 2.50
CA GLU A 169 -2.82 10.14 1.41
C GLU A 169 -3.96 11.00 0.83
N SER A 170 -5.21 10.54 0.96
CA SER A 170 -6.38 11.37 0.61
C SER A 170 -6.61 12.47 1.67
N LEU A 171 -6.36 12.17 2.94
CA LEU A 171 -6.49 13.15 4.02
C LEU A 171 -5.35 14.17 3.99
N THR A 172 -4.13 13.76 3.66
CA THR A 172 -2.98 14.66 3.49
C THR A 172 -3.24 15.63 2.33
N TYR A 173 -3.72 15.13 1.19
CA TYR A 173 -4.12 15.94 0.03
C TYR A 173 -5.26 16.94 0.34
N GLU A 174 -6.15 16.60 1.27
CA GLU A 174 -7.23 17.48 1.75
C GLU A 174 -6.78 18.44 2.89
N GLU A 175 -5.50 18.44 3.25
CA GLU A 175 -4.93 19.17 4.40
C GLU A 175 -5.57 18.80 5.76
N LYS A 176 -5.97 17.53 5.92
CA LYS A 176 -6.58 16.93 7.13
C LYS A 176 -5.76 15.75 7.68
N TYR A 177 -4.44 15.83 7.54
CA TYR A 177 -3.51 14.74 7.88
C TYR A 177 -3.56 14.31 9.36
N ASP A 178 -4.02 15.18 10.26
CA ASP A 178 -4.21 14.88 11.67
C ASP A 178 -5.43 13.96 11.94
N GLU A 179 -6.31 13.77 10.95
CA GLU A 179 -7.45 12.86 11.02
C GLU A 179 -7.12 11.43 10.52
N TRP A 180 -5.85 11.08 10.31
CA TRP A 180 -5.43 9.80 9.69
C TRP A 180 -6.00 8.55 10.39
N GLU A 181 -6.17 8.58 11.72
CA GLU A 181 -6.75 7.45 12.48
C GLU A 181 -8.18 7.13 12.04
N THR A 182 -8.92 8.10 11.48
CA THR A 182 -10.27 7.86 10.93
C THR A 182 -10.27 6.83 9.80
N CYS A 183 -9.12 6.57 9.17
CA CYS A 183 -8.98 5.54 8.15
C CYS A 183 -9.21 4.13 8.71
N PHE A 184 -8.91 3.85 9.98
CA PHE A 184 -9.24 2.55 10.57
C PHE A 184 -10.76 2.31 10.58
N GLU A 185 -11.52 3.29 11.03
CA GLU A 185 -12.99 3.21 11.09
C GLU A 185 -13.61 3.17 9.69
N LYS A 186 -13.17 4.05 8.78
CA LYS A 186 -13.66 4.11 7.39
C LYS A 186 -13.46 2.80 6.64
N LEU A 187 -12.37 2.08 6.93
CA LEU A 187 -11.99 0.84 6.26
C LEU A 187 -12.37 -0.42 7.06
N ASN A 188 -12.92 -0.25 8.27
CA ASN A 188 -13.19 -1.34 9.21
C ASN A 188 -11.95 -2.22 9.46
N LEU A 189 -10.81 -1.58 9.71
CA LEU A 189 -9.53 -2.22 10.03
C LEU A 189 -9.28 -2.23 11.54
N ASP A 190 -8.62 -3.28 12.04
CA ASP A 190 -8.13 -3.32 13.42
C ASP A 190 -6.92 -2.37 13.54
N PRO A 191 -6.96 -1.33 14.39
CA PRO A 191 -5.84 -0.41 14.57
C PRO A 191 -4.66 -1.04 15.31
N LYS A 192 -4.87 -2.15 16.04
CA LYS A 192 -3.88 -2.69 16.98
C LYS A 192 -2.53 -3.01 16.32
N PRO A 193 -2.44 -3.70 15.16
CA PRO A 193 -1.14 -4.05 14.59
C PRO A 193 -0.28 -2.84 14.20
N VAL A 194 -0.91 -1.78 13.67
CA VAL A 194 -0.22 -0.54 13.28
C VAL A 194 0.18 0.25 14.52
N THR A 195 -0.73 0.42 15.48
CA THR A 195 -0.47 1.17 16.72
C THR A 195 0.57 0.49 17.61
N ASP A 196 0.59 -0.85 17.70
CA ASP A 196 1.65 -1.60 18.37
C ASP A 196 3.02 -1.36 17.71
N CYS A 197 3.08 -1.35 16.37
CA CYS A 197 4.31 -1.08 15.62
C CYS A 197 4.85 0.32 15.90
N ILE A 198 3.99 1.34 15.94
CA ILE A 198 4.37 2.72 16.24
C ILE A 198 4.86 2.83 17.70
N THR A 199 4.08 2.32 18.65
CA THR A 199 4.32 2.52 20.09
C THR A 199 5.46 1.67 20.65
N SER A 200 5.78 0.54 20.02
CA SER A 200 6.95 -0.29 20.39
C SER A 200 8.29 0.29 19.95
N GLY A 201 8.29 1.32 19.09
CA GLY A 201 9.49 1.84 18.45
C GLY A 201 9.91 1.07 17.20
N PHE A 202 9.22 -0.03 16.85
CA PHE A 202 9.51 -0.81 15.66
C PHE A 202 9.30 0.00 14.37
N GLY A 203 8.35 0.94 14.35
CA GLY A 203 8.19 1.89 13.25
C GLY A 203 9.45 2.68 12.93
N HIS A 204 10.24 3.06 13.94
CA HIS A 204 11.53 3.74 13.72
C HIS A 204 12.55 2.80 13.06
N GLU A 205 12.57 1.52 13.43
CA GLU A 205 13.45 0.54 12.79
C GLU A 205 13.08 0.32 11.31
N LEU A 206 11.79 0.35 10.98
CA LEU A 206 11.32 0.28 9.59
C LEU A 206 11.75 1.52 8.79
N GLU A 207 11.62 2.72 9.35
CA GLU A 207 12.09 3.95 8.70
C GLU A 207 13.60 3.92 8.42
N LEU A 208 14.41 3.35 9.32
CA LEU A 208 15.84 3.17 9.09
C LEU A 208 16.12 2.18 7.94
N GLN A 209 15.32 1.12 7.81
CA GLN A 209 15.43 0.19 6.69
C GLN A 209 15.07 0.86 5.36
N TYR A 210 14.02 1.67 5.32
CA TYR A 210 13.68 2.46 4.13
C TYR A 210 14.74 3.51 3.80
N ALA A 211 15.37 4.12 4.81
CA ALA A 211 16.51 5.00 4.60
C ALA A 211 17.67 4.26 3.93
N ASP A 212 18.02 3.06 4.39
CA ASP A 212 19.08 2.23 3.80
C ASP A 212 18.75 1.82 2.36
N GLU A 213 17.51 1.43 2.09
CA GLU A 213 16.99 1.11 0.76
C GLU A 213 17.15 2.30 -0.21
N ILE A 214 16.66 3.47 0.20
CA ILE A 214 16.69 4.69 -0.61
C ILE A 214 18.13 5.18 -0.84
N ASN A 215 18.98 5.11 0.18
CA ASN A 215 20.39 5.49 0.08
C ASN A 215 21.19 4.54 -0.85
N ALA A 216 20.71 3.31 -1.04
CA ALA A 216 21.31 2.34 -1.94
C ALA A 216 20.91 2.52 -3.42
N LEU A 217 19.94 3.40 -3.72
CA LEU A 217 19.46 3.65 -5.08
C LEU A 217 20.58 4.05 -6.04
N LYS A 218 20.53 3.49 -7.25
CA LYS A 218 21.45 3.77 -8.35
C LYS A 218 20.67 4.01 -9.64
N PRO A 219 20.66 5.25 -10.16
CA PRO A 219 21.21 6.47 -9.55
C PRO A 219 20.46 6.87 -8.26
N PRO A 220 21.08 7.67 -7.38
CA PRO A 220 20.37 8.26 -6.26
C PRO A 220 19.15 9.05 -6.75
N HIS A 221 18.04 8.94 -6.02
CA HIS A 221 16.86 9.78 -6.29
C HIS A 221 17.21 11.26 -6.12
N THR A 222 16.59 12.12 -6.93
CA THR A 222 16.80 13.58 -6.88
C THR A 222 15.56 14.36 -6.46
N TYR A 223 14.43 13.68 -6.32
CA TYR A 223 13.13 14.19 -5.92
C TYR A 223 12.22 13.02 -5.55
N VAL A 224 11.03 13.34 -5.03
CA VAL A 224 9.91 12.41 -4.89
C VAL A 224 8.66 13.00 -5.56
N PRO A 225 7.71 12.17 -6.05
CA PRO A 225 7.73 10.71 -6.07
C PRO A 225 8.83 10.19 -7.00
N TRP A 226 9.58 9.18 -6.53
CA TRP A 226 10.57 8.48 -7.34
C TRP A 226 10.00 7.12 -7.73
N VAL A 227 9.66 6.97 -9.01
CA VAL A 227 9.00 5.76 -9.53
C VAL A 227 10.00 4.94 -10.33
N VAL A 228 10.11 3.65 -9.98
CA VAL A 228 11.03 2.70 -10.61
C VAL A 228 10.22 1.52 -11.14
N VAL A 229 10.40 1.20 -12.43
CA VAL A 229 9.79 0.04 -13.09
C VAL A 229 10.90 -0.88 -13.59
N ASP A 230 10.93 -2.13 -13.12
CA ASP A 230 11.97 -3.13 -13.47
C ASP A 230 13.40 -2.58 -13.37
N GLY A 231 13.70 -1.91 -12.25
CA GLY A 231 14.97 -1.26 -11.98
C GLY A 231 15.24 0.04 -12.77
N GLN A 232 14.31 0.51 -13.61
CA GLN A 232 14.45 1.74 -14.39
C GLN A 232 13.70 2.90 -13.72
N PRO A 233 14.39 3.95 -13.25
CA PRO A 233 13.72 5.16 -12.79
C PRO A 233 13.07 5.90 -13.97
N LEU A 234 11.83 6.36 -13.78
CA LEU A 234 11.03 6.96 -14.84
C LEU A 234 11.25 8.47 -15.02
N TYR A 235 11.90 9.11 -14.04
CA TYR A 235 12.08 10.55 -14.00
C TYR A 235 10.76 11.32 -14.24
N ASP A 236 10.75 12.32 -15.14
CA ASP A 236 9.60 13.19 -15.42
C ASP A 236 8.42 12.41 -16.04
N ASP A 237 8.67 11.21 -16.55
CA ASP A 237 7.65 10.33 -17.13
C ASP A 237 6.96 9.44 -16.07
N TYR A 238 7.16 9.69 -14.77
CA TYR A 238 6.60 8.87 -13.68
C TYR A 238 5.08 8.69 -13.75
N THR A 239 4.34 9.65 -14.32
CA THR A 239 2.88 9.53 -14.53
C THR A 239 2.48 8.57 -15.65
N ASP A 240 3.41 8.23 -16.56
CA ASP A 240 3.23 7.26 -17.65
C ASP A 240 3.72 5.84 -17.27
N PHE A 241 3.89 5.56 -15.98
CA PHE A 241 4.36 4.26 -15.46
C PHE A 241 3.64 3.03 -16.04
N VAL A 242 2.35 3.16 -16.39
CA VAL A 242 1.58 2.11 -17.08
C VAL A 242 2.23 1.67 -18.38
N SER A 243 2.69 2.61 -19.22
CA SER A 243 3.37 2.30 -20.48
C SER A 243 4.67 1.56 -20.26
N PHE A 244 5.43 1.93 -19.24
CA PHE A 244 6.67 1.25 -18.87
C PHE A 244 6.41 -0.17 -18.37
N ILE A 245 5.39 -0.37 -17.52
CA ILE A 245 5.00 -1.71 -17.04
C ILE A 245 4.60 -2.60 -18.22
N CYS A 246 3.74 -2.09 -19.10
CA CYS A 246 3.26 -2.84 -20.25
C CYS A 246 4.40 -3.22 -21.22
N LYS A 247 5.41 -2.36 -21.35
CA LYS A 247 6.61 -2.63 -22.15
C LYS A 247 7.54 -3.65 -21.48
N ALA A 248 7.66 -3.61 -20.16
CA ALA A 248 8.53 -4.50 -19.38
C ALA A 248 7.94 -5.92 -19.22
N TYR A 249 6.61 -6.04 -19.20
CA TYR A 249 5.93 -7.31 -18.98
C TYR A 249 6.13 -8.31 -20.12
N LYS A 250 6.60 -9.52 -19.76
CA LYS A 250 6.94 -10.60 -20.71
C LYS A 250 5.93 -11.76 -20.70
N GLY A 251 4.89 -11.68 -19.87
CA GLY A 251 3.87 -12.74 -19.77
C GLY A 251 2.85 -12.68 -20.91
N SER A 252 2.17 -13.81 -21.15
CA SER A 252 1.19 -13.95 -22.24
C SER A 252 -0.16 -13.29 -21.93
N ASN A 253 -0.51 -13.17 -20.65
CA ASN A 253 -1.79 -12.62 -20.20
C ASN A 253 -1.64 -11.11 -20.03
N VAL A 254 -1.81 -10.36 -21.12
CA VAL A 254 -1.65 -8.90 -21.15
C VAL A 254 -2.95 -8.20 -20.73
N PRO A 255 -2.94 -7.36 -19.67
CA PRO A 255 -4.14 -6.63 -19.24
C PRO A 255 -4.65 -5.63 -20.28
N GLN A 256 -5.95 -5.31 -20.21
CA GLN A 256 -6.60 -4.35 -21.11
C GLN A 256 -5.92 -2.97 -21.11
N ALA A 257 -5.41 -2.54 -19.95
CA ALA A 257 -4.68 -1.29 -19.81
C ALA A 257 -3.46 -1.19 -20.75
N CYS A 258 -2.81 -2.32 -21.07
CA CYS A 258 -1.69 -2.36 -22.01
C CYS A 258 -2.13 -2.36 -23.48
N LEU A 259 -3.32 -2.86 -23.78
CA LEU A 259 -3.85 -2.92 -25.16
C LEU A 259 -4.25 -1.53 -25.68
N GLY A 260 -4.74 -0.65 -24.79
CA GLY A 260 -5.09 0.73 -25.14
C GLY A 260 -3.92 1.59 -25.63
N LEU A 261 -2.69 1.26 -25.23
CA LEU A 261 -1.47 1.99 -25.61
C LEU A 261 -1.03 1.70 -27.05
N SER A 262 -1.29 0.49 -27.55
CA SER A 262 -0.97 0.09 -28.93
C SER A 262 -1.78 0.88 -29.97
N LEU A 263 -2.97 1.37 -29.61
CA LEU A 263 -3.84 2.14 -30.52
C LEU A 263 -3.42 3.60 -30.65
N SER A 264 -2.76 4.17 -29.64
CA SER A 264 -2.30 5.57 -29.67
C SER A 264 -1.04 5.76 -30.54
N THR A 265 -0.24 4.70 -30.73
CA THR A 265 1.03 4.74 -31.48
C THR A 265 0.85 4.60 -33.00
N THR A 266 -0.36 4.31 -33.49
CA THR A 266 -0.62 4.00 -34.93
C THR A 266 -1.24 5.16 -35.71
N ILE A 267 -1.23 6.40 -35.19
CA ILE A 267 -1.56 7.58 -36.00
C ILE A 267 -0.25 8.30 -36.36
N PRO A 268 0.27 8.14 -37.60
CA PRO A 268 1.29 9.06 -38.10
C PRO A 268 0.66 10.45 -38.11
N ASN A 269 1.21 11.35 -37.33
CA ASN A 269 0.77 12.74 -37.26
C ASN A 269 1.19 13.48 -38.53
N PHE A 270 0.53 13.19 -39.64
CA PHE A 270 0.60 13.96 -40.88
C PHE A 270 -0.56 14.95 -40.88
N ARG A 271 -0.35 16.13 -40.26
CA ARG A 271 -1.16 17.31 -40.58
C ARG A 271 -0.27 18.53 -40.70
N GLY A 272 -0.14 18.98 -41.95
CA GLY A 272 0.50 20.23 -42.32
C GLY A 272 -0.17 21.43 -41.67
N LYS A 273 0.63 22.49 -41.50
CA LYS A 273 0.21 23.80 -41.01
C LYS A 273 -0.94 24.37 -41.85
N PRO A 274 -2.07 24.75 -41.24
CA PRO A 274 -2.94 25.76 -41.81
C PRO A 274 -2.43 27.15 -41.38
N SER A 275 -2.14 28.00 -42.36
CA SER A 275 -1.87 29.41 -42.16
C SER A 275 -3.13 30.12 -41.66
N ASN A 276 -3.16 30.52 -40.39
CA ASN A 276 -4.19 31.42 -39.89
C ASN A 276 -3.73 32.87 -40.01
N HIS A 277 -4.40 33.58 -40.92
CA HIS A 277 -4.39 35.03 -41.05
C HIS A 277 -4.99 35.62 -39.75
N VAL A 278 -4.21 36.41 -39.02
CA VAL A 278 -4.67 37.17 -37.84
C VAL A 278 -4.93 38.62 -38.28
N CYS A 279 -6.17 39.09 -38.11
CA CYS A 279 -6.52 40.50 -38.24
C CYS A 279 -6.58 41.12 -36.83
N TYR A 280 -5.80 42.17 -36.60
CA TYR A 280 -5.91 43.01 -35.40
C TYR A 280 -6.93 44.13 -35.61
N LYS A 281 -7.67 44.43 -34.55
CA LYS A 281 -8.25 45.76 -34.31
C LYS A 281 -7.80 46.23 -32.93
N GLU A 282 -7.04 47.32 -32.92
CA GLU A 282 -6.85 48.17 -31.74
C GLU A 282 -8.06 49.10 -31.61
N ASP A 283 -8.53 49.33 -30.38
CA ASP A 283 -8.72 50.70 -29.91
C ASP A 283 -8.91 50.78 -28.38
N ASP A 284 -8.37 51.88 -27.86
CA ASP A 284 -8.25 52.30 -26.47
C ASP A 284 -9.58 52.63 -25.78
N THR A 285 -9.65 52.49 -24.45
CA THR A 285 -10.04 53.59 -23.53
C THR A 285 -9.94 53.23 -22.04
N ALA A 286 -9.84 54.28 -21.23
CA ALA A 286 -9.19 54.35 -19.93
C ALA A 286 -10.06 54.08 -18.68
N ARG A 287 -9.34 53.73 -17.59
CA ARG A 287 -9.46 54.22 -16.20
C ARG A 287 -10.67 53.79 -15.34
N SER A 288 -10.39 53.06 -14.24
CA SER A 288 -10.44 53.63 -12.87
C SER A 288 -9.83 52.70 -11.81
N ARG A 289 -9.30 53.31 -10.75
CA ARG A 289 -8.73 52.71 -9.53
C ARG A 289 -9.84 52.25 -8.58
N SER A 290 -9.60 51.16 -7.86
CA SER A 290 -9.87 51.09 -6.42
C SER A 290 -8.91 50.12 -5.73
N LYS A 291 -8.38 50.57 -4.58
CA LYS A 291 -7.56 49.79 -3.64
C LYS A 291 -8.51 49.04 -2.70
N SER A 292 -8.19 47.80 -2.36
CA SER A 292 -8.66 47.16 -1.12
C SER A 292 -7.49 46.46 -0.45
N LYS A 293 -7.14 46.97 0.74
CA LYS A 293 -6.30 46.29 1.73
C LYS A 293 -7.23 45.41 2.55
N SER A 294 -6.84 44.15 2.78
CA SER A 294 -7.24 43.46 4.00
C SER A 294 -6.05 42.70 4.54
N LYS A 295 -5.46 43.26 5.60
CA LYS A 295 -4.69 42.49 6.59
C LYS A 295 -5.73 41.92 7.54
N SER A 296 -5.84 40.60 7.62
CA SER A 296 -6.56 39.93 8.70
C SER A 296 -5.57 39.16 9.55
N THR A 297 -5.51 39.61 10.79
CA THR A 297 -4.79 39.10 11.94
C THR A 297 -5.27 37.69 12.30
N PHE A 298 -4.43 36.67 12.09
CA PHE A 298 -4.54 35.37 12.77
C PHE A 298 -3.15 34.85 13.14
N LEU A 299 -2.41 35.69 13.84
CA LEU A 299 -1.21 35.33 14.61
C LEU A 299 -1.52 35.65 16.07
N LYS A 300 -2.23 34.74 16.76
CA LYS A 300 -2.26 34.66 18.24
C LYS A 300 -3.07 33.51 18.89
N VAL A 301 -3.32 32.38 18.21
CA VAL A 301 -3.96 31.21 18.85
C VAL A 301 -3.28 29.89 18.44
N ALA A 302 -1.94 29.88 18.39
CA ALA A 302 -1.16 28.68 18.09
C ALA A 302 0.12 28.59 18.95
N SER A 303 0.05 29.08 20.20
CA SER A 303 1.20 29.04 21.12
C SER A 303 0.87 28.54 22.53
N GLU A 304 -0.27 27.86 22.74
CA GLU A 304 -0.67 27.39 24.07
C GLU A 304 -0.95 25.88 24.15
N THR A 305 -0.90 25.13 23.05
CA THR A 305 -1.10 23.66 23.08
C THR A 305 0.22 22.86 23.01
N ALA A 306 1.35 23.48 22.65
CA ALA A 306 2.66 22.82 22.63
C ALA A 306 3.34 22.74 24.01
N ALA A 307 2.87 23.48 25.01
CA ALA A 307 3.44 23.46 26.37
C ALA A 307 2.87 22.37 27.28
N ALA A 308 1.72 21.78 26.93
CA ALA A 308 1.05 20.76 27.73
C ALA A 308 1.63 19.34 27.55
N TRP A 309 2.27 19.06 26.40
CA TRP A 309 2.87 17.75 26.11
C TRP A 309 4.24 17.56 26.78
N MET A 310 5.06 18.60 26.91
CA MET A 310 6.37 18.49 27.58
C MET A 310 6.29 18.29 29.10
N HIS A 311 5.19 18.68 29.74
CA HIS A 311 5.03 18.49 31.19
C HIS A 311 4.62 17.06 31.58
N HIS A 312 4.00 16.29 30.67
CA HIS A 312 3.60 14.92 30.93
C HIS A 312 4.74 13.90 30.75
N ILE A 313 5.73 14.19 29.89
CA ILE A 313 6.89 13.31 29.69
C ILE A 313 7.89 13.41 30.86
N SER A 314 8.03 14.58 31.49
CA SER A 314 8.94 14.74 32.64
C SER A 314 8.48 14.05 33.94
N MET A 315 7.20 13.66 34.06
CA MET A 315 6.66 13.00 35.26
C MET A 315 6.75 11.46 35.19
N ALA A 316 7.01 10.90 34.01
CA ALA A 316 7.12 9.45 33.80
C ALA A 316 8.54 8.90 34.04
N GLU A 317 9.55 9.76 34.22
CA GLU A 317 10.93 9.35 34.51
C GLU A 317 11.32 9.45 35.99
N SER A 318 10.37 9.78 36.88
CA SER A 318 10.62 9.92 38.33
C SER A 318 9.72 9.08 39.24
N MET A 319 9.19 7.95 38.76
CA MET A 319 8.51 6.94 39.59
C MET A 319 9.05 5.54 39.34
#